data_AF-A0A9E4LJ81-F1
#
_entry.id   AF-A0A9E4LJ81-F1
#
_cell.length_a   1.000
_cell.length_b   1.000
_cell.length_c   1.000
_cell.angle_alpha   90.00
_cell.angle_beta   90.00
_cell.angle_gamma   90.00
#
_symmetry.space_group_name_H-M   'P 1'
#
loop_
_entity.id
_entity.type
_entity.pdbx_description
1 polymer ?
#
loop_
_entity_poly.entity_id
_entity_poly.type
_entity_poly.pdbx_seq_one_letter_code
_entity_poly.pdbx_strand_id
1 'polypeptide(L)'
;MSGVFRFKKFNIEHVASAMKVVTDAILLGSWTKLPFTDARIVEDVGSGTGIIVLMMAQREPLVEVVGYEIDQASAREGQKNMTQSLWGDRCRCICGD
;
A
#
# COMPACT_ATOMS: atom_id res chain seq x y z
N MET A 1 11.98 14.10 -13.77
CA MET A 1 10.66 14.34 -13.15
C MET A 1 10.57 13.47 -11.90
N SER A 2 10.14 14.00 -10.75
CA SER A 2 10.18 13.25 -9.49
C SER A 2 9.26 12.03 -9.56
N GLY A 3 9.79 10.83 -9.36
CA GLY A 3 8.99 9.60 -9.23
C GLY A 3 8.39 9.42 -7.84
N VAL A 4 7.91 10.51 -7.25
CA VAL A 4 7.30 10.55 -5.92
C VAL A 4 5.92 11.20 -6.03
N PHE A 5 4.89 10.47 -5.63
CA PHE A 5 3.55 11.00 -5.43
C PHE A 5 3.34 11.36 -3.95
N ARG A 6 2.84 12.56 -3.65
CA ARG A 6 2.73 13.06 -2.28
C ARG A 6 1.28 13.07 -1.79
N PHE A 7 0.99 12.30 -0.74
CA PHE A 7 -0.22 12.44 0.05
C PHE A 7 0.02 13.42 1.21
N LYS A 8 -1.05 13.81 1.90
CA LYS A 8 -0.96 14.71 3.07
C LYS A 8 -0.15 14.10 4.24
N LYS A 9 -0.11 12.77 4.35
CA LYS A 9 0.45 12.05 5.51
C LYS A 9 1.59 11.09 5.17
N PHE A 10 1.80 10.78 3.89
CA PHE A 10 2.85 9.87 3.42
C PHE A 10 3.21 10.19 1.97
N ASN A 11 4.31 9.61 1.50
CA ASN A 11 4.74 9.70 0.11
C ASN A 11 4.80 8.29 -0.49
N ILE A 12 4.64 8.20 -1.81
CA ILE A 12 4.80 6.97 -2.59
C ILE A 12 5.90 7.20 -3.63
N GLU A 13 6.99 6.46 -3.52
CA GLU A 13 7.91 6.26 -4.64
C GLU A 13 7.29 5.27 -5.64
N HIS A 14 7.37 5.57 -6.94
CA HIS A 14 6.78 4.76 -8.01
C HIS A 14 7.69 4.71 -9.26
N VAL A 15 9.00 4.59 -9.04
CA VAL A 15 10.02 4.59 -10.12
C VAL A 15 10.28 3.17 -10.61
N ALA A 16 10.39 2.23 -9.68
CA ALA A 16 10.73 0.85 -9.97
C ALA A 16 9.49 -0.02 -10.19
N SER A 17 8.33 0.36 -9.66
CA SER A 17 7.08 -0.37 -9.87
C SER A 17 6.63 -0.34 -11.32
N ALA A 18 6.13 -1.47 -11.81
CA ALA A 18 5.60 -1.63 -13.16
C ALA A 18 4.45 -0.65 -13.46
N MET A 19 3.61 -0.39 -12.46
CA MET A 19 2.56 0.62 -12.50
C MET A 19 2.86 1.77 -11.54
N LYS A 20 2.65 2.99 -12.03
CA LYS A 20 2.64 4.20 -11.20
C LYS A 20 1.31 4.33 -10.47
N VAL A 21 1.29 5.24 -9.49
CA VAL A 21 0.06 5.68 -8.82
C VAL A 21 -0.98 6.11 -9.86
N VAL A 22 -2.15 5.46 -9.84
CA VAL A 22 -3.30 5.71 -10.71
C VAL A 22 -4.51 6.13 -9.88
N THR A 23 -5.39 6.94 -10.49
CA THR A 23 -6.63 7.41 -9.87
C THR A 23 -7.48 6.26 -9.34
N ASP A 24 -7.55 5.15 -10.06
CA ASP A 24 -8.36 3.98 -9.68
C ASP A 24 -7.93 3.40 -8.33
N ALA A 25 -6.62 3.33 -8.06
CA ALA A 25 -6.10 2.87 -6.78
C ALA A 25 -6.47 3.83 -5.63
N ILE A 26 -6.45 5.15 -5.90
CA ILE A 26 -6.87 6.17 -4.93
C ILE A 26 -8.38 6.07 -4.68
N LEU A 27 -9.19 5.87 -5.72
CA LEU A 27 -10.63 5.71 -5.58
C LEU A 27 -10.97 4.45 -4.81
N LEU A 28 -10.38 3.30 -5.17
CA LEU A 28 -10.57 2.03 -4.48
C LEU A 28 -10.16 2.14 -3.00
N GLY A 29 -8.94 2.58 -2.74
CA GLY A 29 -8.43 2.76 -1.38
C GLY A 29 -9.20 3.78 -0.55
N SER A 30 -9.97 4.68 -1.16
CA SER A 30 -10.86 5.63 -0.46
C SER A 30 -12.28 5.07 -0.28
N TRP A 31 -12.76 4.27 -1.23
CA TRP A 31 -14.12 3.71 -1.25
C TRP A 31 -14.26 2.51 -0.31
N THR A 32 -13.24 1.64 -0.25
CA THR A 32 -13.29 0.38 0.51
C THR A 32 -13.76 0.61 1.94
N LYS A 33 -14.84 -0.04 2.34
CA LYS A 33 -15.35 -0.04 3.72
C LYS A 33 -14.90 -1.33 4.39
N LEU A 34 -14.46 -1.26 5.64
CA LEU A 34 -14.24 -2.44 6.47
C LEU A 34 -15.44 -2.58 7.41
N PRO A 35 -16.44 -3.43 7.08
CA PRO A 35 -17.65 -3.58 7.88
C PRO A 35 -17.40 -4.36 9.18
N PHE A 36 -16.24 -4.99 9.34
CA PHE A 36 -15.91 -5.82 10.49
C PHE A 36 -15.00 -5.05 11.45
N THR A 37 -15.51 -4.79 12.66
CA THR A 37 -14.73 -4.18 13.76
C THR A 37 -13.59 -5.05 14.25
N ASP A 38 -13.62 -6.34 13.92
CA ASP A 38 -12.70 -7.37 14.44
C ASP A 38 -11.72 -7.89 13.37
N ALA A 39 -11.78 -7.37 12.14
CA ALA A 39 -10.82 -7.74 11.10
C ALA A 39 -9.41 -7.38 11.58
N ARG A 40 -8.58 -8.41 11.79
CA ARG A 40 -7.19 -8.20 12.22
C ARG A 40 -6.25 -7.95 11.05
N ILE A 41 -6.60 -8.43 9.86
CA ILE A 41 -5.74 -8.42 8.68
C ILE A 41 -6.56 -8.02 7.43
N VAL A 42 -6.00 -7.13 6.62
CA VAL A 42 -6.47 -6.80 5.26
C VAL A 42 -5.40 -7.23 4.26
N GLU A 43 -5.81 -7.87 3.18
CA GLU A 43 -4.93 -8.34 2.12
C GLU A 43 -5.19 -7.59 0.81
N ASP A 44 -4.13 -7.05 0.22
CA ASP A 44 -4.14 -6.30 -1.03
C ASP A 44 -3.37 -7.09 -2.10
N VAL A 45 -4.10 -7.75 -3.00
CA VAL A 45 -3.54 -8.58 -4.07
C VAL A 45 -3.27 -7.73 -5.30
N GLY A 46 -2.02 -7.70 -5.76
CA GLY A 46 -1.56 -6.73 -6.76
C GLY A 46 -1.21 -5.38 -6.13
N SER A 47 -0.53 -5.42 -4.99
CA SER A 47 -0.27 -4.23 -4.16
C SER A 47 0.64 -3.18 -4.80
N GLY A 48 1.42 -3.55 -5.84
CA GLY A 48 2.25 -2.64 -6.61
C GLY A 48 3.14 -1.75 -5.74
N THR A 49 2.93 -0.43 -5.80
CA THR A 49 3.68 0.56 -5.01
C THR A 49 3.32 0.55 -3.51
N GLY A 50 2.39 -0.29 -3.06
CA GLY A 50 1.86 -0.32 -1.70
C GLY A 50 0.90 0.81 -1.37
N ILE A 51 0.30 1.48 -2.37
CA ILE A 51 -0.56 2.64 -2.16
C ILE A 51 -1.82 2.28 -1.36
N ILE A 52 -2.55 1.23 -1.75
CA ILE A 52 -3.77 0.83 -1.05
C ILE A 52 -3.41 0.30 0.34
N VAL A 53 -2.32 -0.48 0.48
CA VAL A 53 -1.78 -0.90 1.78
C VAL A 53 -1.64 0.29 2.75
N LEU A 54 -0.99 1.36 2.33
CA LEU A 54 -0.79 2.55 3.16
C LEU A 54 -2.08 3.34 3.41
N MET A 55 -2.96 3.43 2.42
CA MET A 55 -4.27 4.07 2.59
C MET A 55 -5.12 3.33 3.64
N MET A 56 -5.12 2.00 3.61
CA MET A 56 -5.83 1.18 4.59
C MET A 56 -5.21 1.30 5.97
N ALA A 57 -3.89 1.23 6.10
CA ALA A 57 -3.22 1.35 7.39
C ALA A 57 -3.40 2.72 8.06
N GLN A 58 -3.52 3.79 7.25
CA GLN A 58 -3.88 5.13 7.74
C GLN A 58 -5.32 5.19 8.24
N ARG A 59 -6.26 4.61 7.49
CA ARG A 59 -7.70 4.69 7.77
C ARG A 59 -8.12 3.80 8.93
N GLU A 60 -7.42 2.68 9.12
CA GLU A 60 -7.81 1.58 10.00
C GLU A 60 -6.66 1.26 10.98
N PRO A 61 -6.60 1.95 12.13
CA PRO A 61 -5.45 1.89 13.04
C PRO A 61 -5.22 0.52 13.69
N LEU A 62 -6.25 -0.32 13.73
CA LEU A 62 -6.23 -1.62 14.43
C LEU A 62 -5.92 -2.80 13.50
N VAL A 63 -5.74 -2.55 12.21
CA VAL A 63 -5.61 -3.57 11.18
C VAL A 63 -4.15 -3.73 10.77
N GLU A 64 -3.68 -4.96 10.61
CA GLU A 64 -2.46 -5.26 9.85
C GLU A 64 -2.79 -5.33 8.36
N VAL A 65 -1.93 -4.77 7.51
CA VAL A 65 -2.18 -4.75 6.07
C VAL A 65 -1.05 -5.46 5.34
N VAL A 66 -1.39 -6.48 4.57
CA VAL A 66 -0.45 -7.30 3.82
C VAL A 66 -0.70 -7.09 2.34
N GLY A 67 0.32 -6.61 1.62
CA GLY A 67 0.31 -6.54 0.17
C GLY A 67 0.95 -7.78 -0.44
N TYR A 68 0.37 -8.31 -1.51
CA TYR A 68 0.98 -9.34 -2.35
C TYR A 68 1.30 -8.74 -3.72
N GLU A 69 2.51 -8.95 -4.21
CA GLU A 69 2.96 -8.44 -5.50
C GLU A 69 3.89 -9.43 -6.19
N ILE A 70 3.57 -9.79 -7.42
CA ILE A 70 4.32 -10.80 -8.18
C ILE A 70 5.60 -10.21 -8.78
N ASP A 71 5.58 -8.93 -9.15
CA ASP A 71 6.76 -8.25 -9.67
C ASP A 71 7.73 -7.87 -8.55
N GLN A 72 8.92 -8.44 -8.58
CA GLN A 72 9.92 -8.26 -7.51
C GLN A 72 10.35 -6.79 -7.34
N ALA A 73 10.44 -6.02 -8.42
CA ALA A 73 10.81 -4.60 -8.33
C ALA A 73 9.71 -3.79 -7.64
N SER A 74 8.46 -4.03 -8.03
CA SER A 74 7.27 -3.44 -7.42
C SER A 74 7.15 -3.82 -5.95
N ALA A 75 7.31 -5.10 -5.61
CA ALA A 75 7.24 -5.57 -4.22
C ALA A 75 8.28 -4.89 -3.32
N ARG A 76 9.52 -4.71 -3.81
CA ARG A 76 10.59 -4.02 -3.08
C ARG A 76 10.29 -2.53 -2.89
N GLU A 77 9.80 -1.86 -3.93
CA GLU A 77 9.41 -0.45 -3.84
C GLU A 77 8.20 -0.27 -2.91
N GLY A 78 7.20 -1.15 -2.99
CA GLY A 78 6.08 -1.20 -2.08
C GLY A 78 6.50 -1.40 -0.63
N GLN A 79 7.36 -2.39 -0.35
CA GLN A 79 7.91 -2.61 0.99
C GLN A 79 8.69 -1.38 1.49
N LYS A 80 9.46 -0.72 0.63
CA LYS A 80 10.19 0.51 0.97
C LYS A 80 9.21 1.62 1.37
N ASN A 81 8.19 1.88 0.56
CA ASN A 81 7.14 2.86 0.86
C ASN A 81 6.46 2.58 2.21
N MET A 82 6.18 1.30 2.50
CA MET A 82 5.62 0.87 3.78
C MET A 82 6.54 1.20 4.96
N THR A 83 7.81 0.78 4.89
CA THR A 83 8.79 1.00 5.97
C THR A 83 9.11 2.47 6.25
N GLN A 84 8.99 3.34 5.24
CA GLN A 84 9.23 4.79 5.39
C GLN A 84 8.00 5.55 5.89
N SER A 85 6.83 4.90 5.95
CA SER A 85 5.59 5.49 6.44
C SER A 85 5.50 5.44 7.97
N LEU A 86 4.52 6.17 8.53
CA LEU A 86 4.18 6.09 9.95
C LEU A 86 3.56 4.75 10.38
N TRP A 87 3.32 3.84 9.42
CA TRP A 87 2.61 2.57 9.64
C TRP A 87 3.44 1.35 9.28
N GLY A 88 4.76 1.50 9.11
CA GLY A 88 5.66 0.41 8.71
C GLY A 88 5.57 -0.84 9.60
N ASP A 89 5.32 -0.68 10.90
CA ASP A 89 5.20 -1.81 11.84
C ASP A 89 3.97 -2.69 11.60
N ARG A 90 2.97 -2.20 10.86
CA ARG A 90 1.72 -2.92 10.56
C ARG A 90 1.55 -3.24 9.06
N CYS A 91 2.54 -2.89 8.25
CA CYS A 91 2.47 -3.03 6.79
C CYS A 91 3.62 -3.88 6.28
N ARG A 92 3.32 -4.86 5.44
CA ARG A 92 4.35 -5.64 4.75
C ARG A 92 3.92 -6.00 3.34
N CYS A 93 4.90 -6.18 2.46
CA CYS A 93 4.72 -6.66 1.10
C CYS A 93 5.37 -8.05 0.98
N ILE A 94 4.62 -9.00 0.46
CA ILE A 94 5.07 -10.34 0.14
C ILE A 94 5.24 -10.42 -1.38
N CYS A 95 6.44 -10.80 -1.82
CA CYS A 95 6.67 -11.08 -3.23
C CYS A 95 6.30 -12.54 -3.52
N GLY A 96 5.24 -12.76 -4.28
CA GLY A 96 4.73 -14.10 -4.56
C GLY A 96 3.39 -14.11 -5.31
N ASP A 97 2.99 -15.32 -5.71
CA ASP A 97 1.66 -15.70 -6.22
C ASP A 97 0.85 -16.35 -5.09
#